data_AF-A0A1I7S8E9-F1
#
_entry.id   AF-A0A1I7S8E9-F1
#
_cell.length_a   1.000
_cell.length_b   1.000
_cell.length_c   1.000
_cell.angle_alpha   90.00
_cell.angle_beta   90.00
_cell.angle_gamma   90.00
#
_symmetry.space_group_name_H-M   'P 1'
#
loop_
_entity.id
_entity.type
_entity.pdbx_description
1 polymer ?
#
loop_
_entity_poly.entity_id
_entity_poly.type
_entity_poly.pdbx_seq_one_letter_code
_entity_poly.pdbx_strand_id
1 'polypeptide(L)' 'MRYKCGICIEQLENPVLIRECGHLFCEACLSQWATVRKNAGLSCPFCRTDYTARGLIRVEYSFKRNLQNVKF' A
#
# COMPACT_ATOMS: atom_id res chain seq x y z
N MET A 1 -2.25 13.49 -9.98
CA MET A 1 -1.69 13.01 -8.69
C MET A 1 -1.24 11.57 -8.88
N ARG A 2 0.05 11.27 -8.65
CA ARG A 2 0.59 9.91 -8.78
C ARG A 2 0.44 9.19 -7.43
N TYR A 3 -0.21 8.03 -7.41
CA TYR A 3 -0.23 7.18 -6.21
C TYR A 3 1.16 6.59 -5.99
N LYS A 4 1.87 7.08 -4.97
CA LYS A 4 3.21 6.63 -4.60
C LYS A 4 3.18 5.77 -3.34
N CYS A 5 4.04 4.77 -3.27
CA CYS A 5 4.23 3.95 -2.09
C CYS A 5 4.91 4.76 -0.98
N GLY A 6 4.40 4.72 0.25
CA GLY A 6 5.03 5.36 1.41
C GLY A 6 6.33 4.70 1.89
N ILE A 7 6.76 3.58 1.30
CA ILE A 7 8.02 2.87 1.63
C ILE A 7 9.08 3.14 0.55
N CYS A 8 8.85 2.73 -0.70
CA CYS A 8 9.83 2.90 -1.78
C CYS A 8 9.76 4.27 -2.47
N ILE A 9 8.72 5.08 -2.20
CA ILE A 9 8.50 6.42 -2.81
C ILE A 9 8.29 6.37 -4.33
N GLU A 10 8.19 5.18 -4.92
CA GLU A 10 7.86 4.93 -6.33
C GLU A 10 6.36 4.75 -6.56
N GLN A 11 5.97 4.55 -7.81
CA GLN A 11 4.58 4.22 -8.16
C GLN A 11 4.17 2.90 -7.51
N LEU A 12 2.91 2.83 -7.04
CA LEU A 12 2.38 1.60 -6.46
C LEU A 12 2.34 0.46 -7.50
N GLU A 13 2.97 -0.66 -7.15
CA GLU A 13 2.90 -1.93 -7.86
C GLU A 13 2.20 -2.96 -6.96
N ASN A 14 1.16 -3.63 -7.48
CA ASN A 14 0.31 -4.55 -6.71
C ASN A 14 -0.11 -3.94 -5.37
N PRO A 15 -0.88 -2.83 -5.38
CA PRO A 15 -1.18 -2.07 -4.18
C PRO A 15 -1.94 -2.91 -3.15
N VAL A 16 -1.55 -2.75 -1.89
CA VAL A 16 -2.24 -3.30 -0.73
C VAL A 16 -2.64 -2.16 0.17
N LEU A 17 -3.93 -2.11 0.50
CA LEU A 17 -4.53 -1.18 1.45
C LEU A 17 -4.58 -1.83 2.83
N ILE A 18 -4.13 -1.11 3.86
CA ILE A 18 -4.37 -1.48 5.26
C ILE A 18 -5.73 -0.91 5.66
N ARG A 19 -6.72 -1.78 5.91
CA ARG A 19 -8.12 -1.38 6.21
C ARG A 19 -8.23 -0.46 7.42
N GLU A 20 -7.42 -0.70 8.44
CA GLU A 20 -7.49 -0.02 9.73
C GLU A 20 -7.02 1.44 9.66
N CYS A 21 -6.21 1.80 8.65
CA CYS A 21 -5.69 3.18 8.53
C CYS A 21 -5.77 3.79 7.12
N GLY A 22 -6.18 3.03 6.10
CA GLY A 22 -6.39 3.53 4.74
C GLY A 22 -5.11 3.81 3.94
N HIS A 23 -3.93 3.46 4.44
CA HIS A 23 -2.67 3.70 3.71
C HIS A 23 -2.39 2.58 2.70
N LEU A 24 -1.82 2.96 1.55
CA LEU A 24 -1.49 2.09 0.42
C LEU A 24 0.02 1.89 0.29
N PHE A 25 0.43 0.65 0.03
CA PHE A 25 1.81 0.27 -0.20
C PHE A 25 1.90 -0.76 -1.34
N CYS A 26 3.09 -0.91 -1.94
CA CYS A 26 3.32 -2.07 -2.80
C CYS A 26 3.26 -3.34 -1.94
N GLU A 27 2.70 -4.42 -2.47
CA GLU A 27 2.65 -5.71 -1.78
C GLU A 27 4.03 -6.15 -1.29
N ALA A 28 5.05 -6.05 -2.16
CA ALA A 28 6.41 -6.44 -1.84
C ALA A 28 6.99 -5.61 -0.69
N CYS A 29 6.79 -4.30 -0.72
CA CYS A 29 7.26 -3.39 0.33
C CYS A 29 6.60 -3.68 1.68
N LEU A 30 5.28 -3.87 1.70
CA LEU A 30 4.55 -4.16 2.94
C LEU A 30 4.92 -5.55 3.51
N SER A 31 5.16 -6.53 2.63
CA SER A 31 5.59 -7.88 3.02
C SER A 31 7.00 -7.90 3.61
N GLN A 32 7.93 -7.14 3.02
CA GLN A 32 9.27 -6.95 3.58
C GLN A 32 9.21 -6.28 4.95
N TRP A 33 8.40 -5.23 5.09
CA TRP A 33 8.19 -4.55 6.37
C TRP A 33 7.66 -5.51 7.45
N ALA A 34 6.62 -6.30 7.13
CA ALA A 34 6.07 -7.29 8.04
C ALA A 34 7.10 -8.36 8.45
N THR A 35 8.00 -8.75 7.52
CA THR A 35 9.06 -9.74 7.78
C THR A 35 10.09 -9.23 8.78
N VAL A 36 10.48 -7.94 8.71
CA VAL A 36 11.40 -7.31 9.67
C VAL A 36 10.76 -7.21 11.07
N ARG A 37 9.43 -7.15 11.14
CA ARG A 37 8.66 -6.95 12.37
C ARG A 37 8.11 -8.24 12.99
N LYS A 38 8.58 -9.43 12.59
CA LYS A 38 8.03 -10.74 13.01
C LYS A 38 7.73 -10.89 14.51
N ASN A 39 8.49 -10.25 15.40
CA ASN A 39 8.32 -10.33 16.86
C ASN A 39 7.55 -9.15 17.48
N ALA A 40 7.20 -8.13 16.68
CA ALA A 40 6.62 -6.86 17.15
C ALA A 40 5.17 -6.62 16.66
N GLY A 41 4.57 -7.61 15.99
CA GLY A 41 3.24 -7.46 15.38
C GLY A 41 3.24 -6.64 14.09
N LEU A 42 2.08 -6.56 13.45
CA LEU A 42 1.87 -5.85 12.19
C LEU A 42 1.44 -4.41 12.48
N SER A 43 2.25 -3.44 12.07
CA SER A 43 1.99 -2.00 12.23
C SER A 43 2.24 -1.24 10.95
N CYS A 44 1.39 -0.26 10.63
CA CYS A 44 1.51 0.52 9.41
C CYS A 44 2.86 1.26 9.36
N PRO A 45 3.65 1.16 8.27
CA PRO A 45 4.92 1.87 8.14
C PRO A 45 4.80 3.40 8.23
N PHE A 46 3.62 3.96 7.87
CA PHE A 46 3.41 5.40 7.79
C PHE A 46 2.89 6.00 9.10
N CYS A 47 1.79 5.45 9.64
CA CYS A 47 1.10 6.01 10.82
C CYS A 47 1.21 5.13 12.07
N ARG A 48 1.86 3.97 11.97
CA ARG A 48 2.05 3.00 13.07
C ARG A 48 0.76 2.38 13.63
N THR A 49 -0.39 2.60 13.01
CA THR A 49 -1.63 1.88 13.34
C THR A 49 -1.42 0.38 13.20
N ASP A 50 -1.74 -0.36 14.26
CA ASP A 50 -1.71 -1.82 14.24
C ASP A 50 -2.80 -2.38 13.33
N TYR A 51 -2.49 -3.47 12.65
CA TYR A 51 -3.42 -4.14 11.75
C TYR A 51 -3.28 -5.66 11.83
N THR A 52 -4.22 -6.37 11.21
CA THR A 52 -4.14 -7.84 11.11
C THR A 52 -3.90 -8.28 9.68
N ALA A 53 -3.41 -9.50 9.45
CA ALA A 53 -3.25 -10.02 8.09
C ALA A 53 -4.59 -10.03 7.30
N ARG A 54 -5.73 -10.19 8.00
CA ARG A 54 -7.08 -10.09 7.41
C ARG A 54 -7.49 -8.64 7.08
N GLY A 55 -6.77 -7.66 7.62
CA GLY A 55 -6.90 -6.23 7.35
C GLY A 55 -6.29 -5.80 6.02
N LEU A 56 -5.61 -6.68 5.29
CA LEU A 56 -4.97 -6.37 4.02
C LEU A 56 -5.94 -6.59 2.84
N ILE A 57 -6.21 -5.53 2.09
CA ILE A 57 -7.01 -5.60 0.85
C ILE A 57 -6.09 -5.36 -0.34
N ARG A 58 -6.03 -6.32 -1.27
CA ARG A 58 -5.42 -6.11 -2.59
C ARG A 58 -6.34 -5.24 -3.42
N VAL A 59 -5.81 -4.15 -3.94
CA VAL A 59 -6.57 -3.24 -4.78
C VAL A 59 -6.29 -3.57 -6.24
N GLU A 60 -7.19 -4.31 -6.88
CA GLU A 60 -7.13 -4.56 -8.31
C GLU A 60 -7.39 -3.25 -9.06
N TYR A 61 -6.39 -2.73 -9.77
CA TYR A 61 -6.58 -1.60 -10.69
C TYR A 61 -7.22 -2.08 -11.99
N SER A 62 -8.49 -2.51 -11.97
CA SER A 62 -9.23 -2.90 -13.20
C SER A 62 -9.55 -1.73 -14.14
N PHE A 63 -8.83 -0.61 -14.04
CA PHE A 63 -8.97 0.49 -14.97
C PHE A 63 -7.59 1.13 -15.17
N LYS A 64 -6.88 0.70 -16.23
CA LYS A 64 -5.95 1.57 -16.97
C LYS A 64 -6.76 2.74 -17.55
N ARG A 65 -7.25 3.66 -16.72
CA ARG A 65 -7.89 4.88 -17.21
C ARG A 65 -6.73 5.77 -17.56
N ASN A 66 -6.57 6.03 -18.86
CA ASN A 66 -5.69 7.02 -19.44
C ASN A 66 -5.68 8.34 -18.63
N LEU A 67 -4.86 8.43 -17.58
CA LEU A 67 -4.71 9.65 -16.77
C LEU A 67 -3.67 10.62 -17.37
N GLN A 68 -3.33 10.45 -18.65
CA GLN A 68 -2.43 11.37 -19.37
C GLN A 68 -3.10 12.16 -20.51
N ASN A 69 -4.40 11.96 -20.80
CA ASN A 69 -5.05 12.58 -21.97
C ASN A 69 -6.36 13.35 -21.67
N VAL A 70 -6.54 13.89 -20.47
CA VAL A 70 -7.55 14.94 -20.27
C VAL A 70 -6.86 16.29 -20.46
N LYS A 71 -6.83 16.75 -21.71
CA LYS A 71 -6.58 18.17 -22.02
C LYS A 71 -7.87 18.93 -21.72
N PHE A 72 -7.78 19.96 -20.89
CA PHE A 72 -8.79 21.01 -20.82
C PHE A 72 -8.69 21.89 -22.07
#